data_AF-U6D1P2-F1
#
_entry.id   AF-U6D1P2-F1
#
_cell.length_a   1.000
_cell.length_b   1.000
_cell.length_c   1.000
_cell.angle_alpha   90.00
_cell.angle_beta   90.00
_cell.angle_gamma   90.00
#
_symmetry.space_group_name_H-M   'P 1'
#
loop_
_entity.id
_entity.type
_entity.pdbx_description
1 polymer ?
#
loop_
_entity_poly.entity_id
_entity_poly.type
_entity_poly.pdbx_seq_one_letter_code
_entity_poly.pdbx_strand_id
1 'polypeptide(L)'
;YDTLFCEQTHGLVLPPWASPRTMQRLSRLKDFSFRFLFGIYEQAEKARLQGGVLLAQIRKNLTLMATSSQLPKLLVYSAHDTTLVALQMALDVYNGEQAPYASCHIFELYQEDNGNFSVEMYFRNESDKAPWPLVLPGCPHRCPLQDFLHLTEPVVPKDWQQECQLASGPADTEVIVALAVCGSILFLLIVLLLTVWFGIQAQPPGYRHVADGEDHA
;
A
#
# COMPACT_ATOMS: atom_id res chain seq x y z
N TYR A 1 -15.92 16.67 8.77
CA TYR A 1 -15.60 17.90 8.02
C TYR A 1 -16.32 17.87 6.69
N ASP A 2 -15.98 16.92 5.82
CA ASP A 2 -16.53 16.80 4.46
C ASP A 2 -18.06 16.96 4.37
N THR A 3 -18.83 16.17 5.14
CA THR A 3 -20.30 16.28 5.18
C THR A 3 -20.79 17.70 5.46
N LEU A 4 -20.24 18.36 6.49
CA LEU A 4 -20.62 19.72 6.88
C LEU A 4 -20.20 20.75 5.82
N PHE A 5 -19.05 20.53 5.18
CA PHE A 5 -18.57 21.39 4.08
C PHE A 5 -19.50 21.30 2.87
N CYS A 6 -19.94 20.09 2.52
CA CYS A 6 -20.94 19.86 1.48
C CYS A 6 -22.27 20.52 1.81
N GLU A 7 -22.80 20.32 3.03
CA GLU A 7 -24.04 20.96 3.50
C GLU A 7 -23.95 22.50 3.41
N GLN A 8 -22.85 23.06 3.92
CA GLN A 8 -22.60 24.51 3.87
C GLN A 8 -22.53 25.04 2.43
N THR A 9 -21.83 24.33 1.54
CA THR A 9 -21.68 24.69 0.13
C THR A 9 -23.03 24.73 -0.60
N HIS A 10 -23.98 23.88 -0.21
CA HIS A 10 -25.33 23.85 -0.76
C HIS A 10 -26.32 24.75 0.01
N GLY A 11 -25.84 25.61 0.90
CA GLY A 11 -26.67 26.55 1.65
C GLY A 11 -27.57 25.91 2.71
N LEU A 12 -27.27 24.69 3.15
CA LEU A 12 -28.02 24.02 4.22
C LEU A 12 -27.63 24.58 5.60
N VAL A 13 -28.58 24.53 6.52
CA VAL A 13 -28.35 24.97 7.90
C VAL A 13 -27.54 23.92 8.65
N LEU A 14 -26.33 24.30 9.06
CA LEU A 14 -25.47 23.44 9.87
C LEU A 14 -26.00 23.30 11.31
N PRO A 15 -25.70 22.19 12.00
CA PRO A 15 -26.08 22.01 13.40
C PRO A 15 -25.40 23.06 14.31
N PRO A 16 -26.02 23.45 15.45
CA PRO A 16 -25.54 24.57 16.28
C PRO A 16 -24.09 24.46 16.77
N TRP A 17 -23.56 23.25 16.92
CA TRP A 17 -22.18 23.01 17.36
C TRP A 17 -21.13 23.25 16.25
N ALA A 18 -21.55 23.23 14.98
CA ALA A 18 -20.70 23.42 13.80
C ALA A 18 -20.44 24.91 13.53
N SER A 19 -20.02 25.63 14.57
CA SER A 19 -19.62 27.04 14.48
C SER A 19 -18.47 27.25 13.47
N PRO A 20 -18.25 28.48 12.96
CA PRO A 20 -17.10 28.77 12.09
C PRO A 20 -15.75 28.34 12.68
N ARG A 21 -15.58 28.50 14.00
CA ARG A 21 -14.39 28.03 14.72
C ARG A 21 -14.26 26.51 14.72
N THR A 22 -15.38 25.79 14.88
CA THR A 22 -15.42 24.32 14.80
C THR A 22 -15.08 23.86 13.39
N MET A 23 -15.68 24.47 12.36
CA MET A 23 -15.41 24.15 10.96
C MET A 23 -13.94 24.36 10.59
N GLN A 24 -13.33 25.46 11.03
CA GLN A 24 -11.89 25.70 10.82
C GLN A 24 -11.01 24.62 11.48
N ARG A 25 -11.34 24.19 12.71
CA ARG A 25 -10.61 23.12 13.39
C ARG A 25 -10.74 21.79 12.66
N LEU A 26 -11.96 21.46 12.21
CA LEU A 26 -12.24 20.26 11.45
C LEU A 26 -11.50 20.25 10.10
N SER A 27 -11.40 21.40 9.43
CA SER A 27 -10.60 21.56 8.20
C SER A 27 -9.14 21.22 8.44
N ARG A 28 -8.52 21.82 9.47
CA ARG A 28 -7.11 21.55 9.82
C ARG A 28 -6.85 20.09 10.16
N LEU A 29 -7.80 19.43 10.84
CA LEU A 29 -7.71 17.99 11.11
C LEU A 29 -7.83 17.15 9.83
N LYS A 30 -8.66 17.57 8.87
CA LYS A 30 -8.76 16.94 7.56
C LYS A 30 -7.46 17.11 6.76
N ASP A 31 -6.88 18.30 6.70
CA ASP A 31 -5.59 18.55 6.05
C ASP A 31 -4.47 17.71 6.70
N PHE A 32 -4.45 17.66 8.03
CA PHE A 32 -3.51 16.81 8.77
C PHE A 32 -3.71 15.32 8.46
N SER A 33 -4.96 14.85 8.35
CA SER A 33 -5.24 13.44 8.04
C SER A 33 -4.65 13.00 6.70
N PHE A 34 -4.64 13.90 5.71
CA PHE A 34 -4.00 13.66 4.42
C PHE A 34 -2.47 13.55 4.53
N ARG A 35 -1.85 14.49 5.25
CA ARG A 35 -0.40 14.46 5.49
C ARG A 35 0.03 13.20 6.25
N PHE A 36 -0.77 12.79 7.23
CA PHE A 36 -0.56 11.55 7.97
C PHE A 36 -0.67 10.31 7.07
N LEU A 37 -1.70 10.26 6.22
CA LEU A 37 -1.96 9.10 5.36
C LEU A 37 -0.83 8.86 4.36
N PHE A 38 -0.32 9.92 3.73
CA PHE A 38 0.62 9.82 2.60
C PHE A 38 2.07 10.18 2.94
N GLY A 39 2.33 10.77 4.11
CA GLY A 39 3.66 11.21 4.52
C GLY A 39 3.88 11.08 6.02
N ILE A 40 4.48 12.11 6.64
CA ILE A 40 4.94 12.22 8.04
C ILE A 40 5.94 11.15 8.48
N TYR A 41 5.62 9.88 8.26
CA TYR A 41 6.42 8.71 8.56
C TYR A 41 6.54 7.86 7.30
N GLU A 42 7.77 7.47 6.96
CA GLU A 42 8.09 6.61 5.81
C GLU A 42 7.43 7.08 4.50
N GLN A 43 7.47 8.39 4.23
CA GLN A 43 6.82 8.99 3.05
C GLN A 43 7.24 8.33 1.74
N ALA A 44 8.52 7.99 1.56
CA ALA A 44 8.99 7.35 0.34
C ALA A 44 8.36 5.97 0.14
N GLU A 45 8.28 5.15 1.19
CA GLU A 45 7.64 3.83 1.13
C GLU A 45 6.14 3.96 0.87
N LYS A 46 5.44 4.84 1.60
CA LYS A 46 4.02 5.16 1.35
C LYS A 46 3.80 5.62 -0.09
N ALA A 47 4.68 6.48 -0.60
CA ALA A 47 4.61 6.94 -1.98
C ALA A 47 4.70 5.76 -2.96
N ARG A 48 5.67 4.85 -2.80
CA ARG A 48 5.80 3.65 -3.65
C ARG A 48 4.53 2.80 -3.64
N LEU A 49 3.87 2.69 -2.49
CA LEU A 49 2.65 1.88 -2.35
C LEU A 49 1.35 2.62 -2.73
N GLN A 50 1.40 3.93 -2.97
CA GLN A 50 0.21 4.78 -3.22
C GLN A 50 0.40 5.69 -4.45
N GLY A 51 0.79 6.96 -4.25
CA GLY A 51 0.87 7.96 -5.33
C GLY A 51 1.90 7.63 -6.42
N GLY A 52 2.94 6.89 -6.04
CA GLY A 52 3.98 6.35 -6.91
C GLY A 52 3.46 5.44 -8.01
N VAL A 53 2.34 4.76 -7.80
CA VAL A 53 1.71 3.90 -8.83
C VAL A 53 1.20 4.75 -9.99
N LEU A 54 0.50 5.85 -9.70
CA LEU A 54 0.05 6.78 -10.74
C LEU A 54 1.24 7.50 -11.39
N LEU A 55 2.24 7.88 -10.59
CA LEU A 55 3.47 8.49 -11.10
C LEU A 55 4.20 7.56 -12.07
N ALA A 56 4.25 6.25 -11.79
CA ALA A 56 4.82 5.25 -12.69
C ALA A 56 4.14 5.26 -14.07
N GLN A 57 2.80 5.32 -14.08
CA GLN A 57 2.03 5.39 -15.32
C GLN A 57 2.29 6.70 -16.08
N ILE A 58 2.38 7.84 -15.37
CA ILE A 58 2.69 9.14 -15.97
C ILE A 58 4.11 9.12 -16.59
N ARG A 59 5.12 8.66 -15.84
CA ARG A 59 6.51 8.49 -16.33
C ARG A 59 6.57 7.63 -17.59
N LYS A 60 5.85 6.51 -17.59
CA LYS A 60 5.73 5.62 -18.77
C LYS A 60 5.13 6.36 -19.96
N ASN A 61 4.03 7.09 -19.77
CA ASN A 61 3.37 7.82 -20.86
C ASN A 61 4.25 8.94 -21.42
N LEU A 62 4.91 9.73 -20.56
CA LEU A 62 5.84 10.78 -20.98
C LEU A 62 6.99 10.19 -21.82
N THR A 63 7.55 9.07 -21.36
CA THR A 63 8.64 8.37 -22.06
C THR A 63 8.19 7.81 -23.42
N LEU A 64 7.01 7.20 -23.48
CA LEU A 64 6.44 6.69 -24.73
C LEU A 64 6.15 7.82 -25.73
N MET A 65 5.60 8.94 -25.27
CA MET A 65 5.37 10.11 -26.13
C MET A 65 6.69 10.66 -26.70
N ALA A 66 7.70 10.81 -25.84
CA ALA A 66 9.03 11.30 -26.24
C ALA A 66 9.77 10.40 -27.24
N THR A 67 9.54 9.08 -27.17
CA THR A 67 10.31 8.10 -27.97
C THR A 67 9.61 7.64 -29.25
N SER A 68 8.29 7.47 -29.22
CA SER A 68 7.54 6.90 -30.35
C SER A 68 6.41 7.79 -30.87
N SER A 69 6.01 8.83 -30.12
CA SER A 69 4.86 9.69 -30.45
C SER A 69 3.55 8.91 -30.69
N GLN A 70 3.40 7.73 -30.09
CA GLN A 70 2.25 6.83 -30.29
C GLN A 70 1.08 7.07 -29.33
N LEU A 71 1.11 8.15 -28.54
CA LEU A 71 0.06 8.48 -27.58
C LEU A 71 -0.78 9.67 -28.05
N PRO A 72 -2.04 9.80 -27.55
CA PRO A 72 -2.81 11.02 -27.71
C PRO A 72 -2.09 12.21 -27.08
N LYS A 73 -2.27 13.41 -27.67
CA LYS A 73 -1.69 14.66 -27.15
C LYS A 73 -2.19 15.05 -25.75
N LEU A 74 -3.32 14.50 -25.33
CA LEU A 74 -3.93 14.76 -24.02
C LEU A 74 -4.44 13.44 -23.44
N LEU A 75 -4.04 13.17 -22.20
CA LEU A 75 -4.58 12.11 -21.36
C LEU A 75 -5.21 12.75 -20.13
N VAL A 76 -6.45 12.41 -19.84
CA VAL A 76 -7.20 12.98 -18.71
C VAL A 76 -7.56 11.87 -17.73
N TYR A 77 -7.12 12.03 -16.48
CA TYR A 77 -7.45 11.13 -15.37
C TYR A 77 -8.47 11.82 -14.45
N SER A 78 -9.73 11.42 -14.54
CA SER A 78 -10.76 11.88 -13.60
C SER A 78 -10.70 11.03 -12.33
N ALA A 79 -10.43 11.65 -11.19
CA ALA A 79 -10.17 10.95 -9.94
C ALA A 79 -10.63 11.76 -8.72
N HIS A 80 -10.02 11.50 -7.56
CA HIS A 80 -10.41 12.08 -6.27
C HIS A 80 -9.32 13.02 -5.73
N ASP A 81 -9.67 13.80 -4.71
CA ASP A 81 -8.73 14.62 -3.94
C ASP A 81 -7.59 13.77 -3.35
N THR A 82 -7.90 12.58 -2.83
CA THR A 82 -6.93 11.59 -2.35
C THR A 82 -5.90 11.22 -3.43
N THR A 83 -6.32 11.13 -4.70
CA THR A 83 -5.43 10.84 -5.83
C THR A 83 -4.44 11.98 -6.06
N LEU A 84 -4.93 13.23 -6.04
CA LEU A 84 -4.08 14.41 -6.19
C LEU A 84 -3.08 14.54 -5.05
N VAL A 85 -3.56 14.39 -3.80
CA VAL A 85 -2.68 14.46 -2.62
C VAL A 85 -1.63 13.36 -2.66
N ALA A 86 -2.01 12.10 -2.91
CA ALA A 86 -1.06 11.00 -2.98
C ALA A 86 0.03 11.25 -4.03
N LEU A 87 -0.37 11.71 -5.23
CA LEU A 87 0.56 12.02 -6.32
C LEU A 87 1.49 13.19 -5.95
N GLN A 88 0.95 14.30 -5.43
CA GLN A 88 1.75 15.46 -5.03
C GLN A 88 2.67 15.16 -3.85
N MET A 89 2.28 14.27 -2.92
CA MET A 89 3.13 13.79 -1.83
C MET A 89 4.25 12.89 -2.34
N ALA A 90 3.99 12.04 -3.34
CA ALA A 90 5.03 11.24 -3.99
C ALA A 90 6.06 12.11 -4.72
N LEU A 91 5.62 13.20 -5.35
CA LEU A 91 6.46 14.19 -6.02
C LEU A 91 7.11 15.20 -5.05
N ASP A 92 6.73 15.19 -3.78
CA ASP A 92 7.15 16.14 -2.75
C ASP A 92 6.85 17.61 -3.11
N VAL A 93 5.68 17.86 -3.70
CA VAL A 93 5.18 19.19 -4.11
C VAL A 93 3.81 19.53 -3.51
N TYR A 94 3.32 18.75 -2.54
CA TYR A 94 2.04 18.99 -1.89
C TYR A 94 2.08 20.23 -0.99
N ASN A 95 1.10 21.12 -1.13
CA ASN A 95 1.04 22.39 -0.40
C ASN A 95 0.50 22.25 1.04
N GLY A 96 0.03 21.06 1.44
CA GLY A 96 -0.49 20.81 2.77
C GLY A 96 -2.00 20.98 2.93
N GLU A 97 -2.72 21.40 1.89
CA GLU A 97 -4.15 21.72 1.94
C GLU A 97 -4.97 20.79 1.02
N GLN A 98 -6.16 20.40 1.47
CA GLN A 98 -7.09 19.63 0.64
C GLN A 98 -7.37 20.36 -0.69
N ALA A 99 -7.20 19.64 -1.80
CA ALA A 99 -7.49 20.18 -3.12
C ALA A 99 -8.99 20.57 -3.23
N PRO A 100 -9.30 21.82 -3.62
CA PRO A 100 -10.67 22.24 -3.92
C PRO A 100 -11.33 21.40 -5.03
N TYR A 101 -12.65 21.47 -5.15
CA TYR A 101 -13.36 20.83 -6.26
C TYR A 101 -12.84 21.28 -7.63
N ALA A 102 -12.80 20.34 -8.58
CA ALA A 102 -12.28 20.55 -9.93
C ALA A 102 -10.82 21.02 -10.00
N SER A 103 -10.03 20.83 -8.93
CA SER A 103 -8.59 21.03 -8.99
C SER A 103 -7.94 20.06 -9.97
N CYS A 104 -6.86 20.50 -10.62
CA CYS A 104 -6.16 19.72 -11.62
C CYS A 104 -4.65 19.83 -11.43
N HIS A 105 -3.97 18.68 -11.36
CA HIS A 105 -2.52 18.60 -11.51
C HIS A 105 -2.20 18.28 -12.97
N ILE A 106 -1.37 19.10 -13.58
CA ILE A 106 -1.07 19.06 -15.02
C ILE A 106 0.41 18.71 -15.18
N PHE A 107 0.70 17.78 -16.09
CA PHE A 107 2.05 17.53 -16.60
C PHE A 107 2.08 17.89 -18.07
N GLU A 108 3.07 18.68 -18.47
CA GLU A 108 3.29 19.05 -19.85
C GLU A 108 4.65 18.53 -20.29
N LEU A 109 4.69 17.83 -21.42
CA LEU A 109 5.92 17.37 -22.05
C LEU A 109 6.27 18.32 -23.20
N TYR A 110 7.42 18.96 -23.11
CA TYR A 110 7.94 19.85 -24.14
C TYR A 110 9.07 19.18 -24.90
N GLN A 111 9.12 19.42 -26.21
CA GLN A 111 10.29 19.12 -27.03
C GLN A 111 11.09 20.42 -27.18
N GLU A 112 12.35 20.39 -26.79
CA GLU A 112 13.27 21.53 -26.84
C GLU A 112 13.96 21.63 -28.20
N ASP A 113 14.56 22.79 -28.49
CA ASP A 113 15.24 23.07 -29.77
C ASP A 113 16.39 22.10 -30.09
N ASN A 114 17.02 21.53 -29.05
CA ASN A 114 18.09 20.53 -29.19
C ASN A 114 17.56 19.09 -29.42
N GLY A 115 16.24 18.92 -29.53
CA GLY A 115 15.59 17.63 -29.70
C GLY A 115 15.37 16.83 -28.41
N ASN A 116 15.87 17.30 -27.26
CA ASN A 116 15.58 16.69 -25.96
C ASN A 116 14.18 17.07 -25.48
N PHE A 117 13.75 16.40 -24.41
CA PHE A 117 12.45 16.64 -23.80
C PHE A 117 12.57 17.15 -22.37
N SER A 118 11.61 17.98 -21.97
CA SER A 118 11.45 18.46 -20.60
C SER A 118 10.01 18.30 -20.11
N VAL A 119 9.85 18.28 -18.79
CA VAL A 119 8.56 18.17 -18.10
C VAL A 119 8.36 19.41 -17.27
N GLU A 120 7.21 20.05 -17.44
CA GLU A 120 6.71 21.09 -16.53
C GLU A 120 5.48 20.56 -15.79
N MET A 121 5.29 21.01 -14.55
CA MET A 121 4.17 20.61 -13.71
C MET A 121 3.42 21.84 -13.24
N TYR A 122 2.10 21.74 -13.18
CA TYR A 122 1.24 22.81 -12.68
C TYR A 122 0.13 22.29 -11.79
N PHE A 123 -0.33 23.14 -10.88
CA PHE A 123 -1.52 22.88 -10.09
C PHE A 123 -2.52 24.01 -10.23
N ARG A 124 -3.68 23.69 -10.82
CA ARG A 124 -4.81 24.61 -10.92
C ARG A 124 -5.82 24.28 -9.83
N ASN A 125 -5.85 25.09 -8.77
CA ASN A 125 -6.77 24.95 -7.64
C ASN A 125 -7.69 26.17 -7.45
N GLU A 126 -7.56 27.19 -8.29
CA GLU A 126 -8.38 28.41 -8.29
C GLU A 126 -8.91 28.66 -9.70
N SER A 127 -10.18 29.05 -9.82
CA SER A 127 -10.85 29.16 -11.14
C SER A 127 -10.51 30.45 -11.88
N ASP A 128 -10.22 31.52 -11.14
CA ASP A 128 -9.96 32.88 -11.61
C ASP A 128 -8.46 33.19 -11.77
N LYS A 129 -7.59 32.22 -11.49
CA LYS A 129 -6.13 32.36 -11.62
C LYS A 129 -5.54 31.37 -12.61
N ALA A 130 -4.38 31.74 -13.15
CA ALA A 130 -3.54 30.81 -13.89
C ALA A 130 -3.07 29.65 -12.98
N PRO A 131 -2.80 28.46 -13.54
CA PRO A 131 -2.24 27.35 -12.78
C PRO A 131 -0.91 27.74 -12.10
N TRP A 132 -0.71 27.28 -10.87
CA TRP A 132 0.53 27.49 -10.13
C TRP A 132 1.62 26.59 -10.68
N PRO A 133 2.82 27.12 -11.02
CA PRO A 133 3.95 26.29 -11.41
C PRO A 133 4.43 25.45 -10.22
N LEU A 134 4.67 24.16 -10.45
CA LEU A 134 5.22 23.23 -9.47
C LEU A 134 6.63 22.82 -9.89
N VAL A 135 7.56 22.88 -8.93
CA VAL A 135 8.98 22.55 -9.17
C VAL A 135 9.30 21.27 -8.41
N LEU A 136 9.72 20.24 -9.15
CA LEU A 136 10.22 19.00 -8.54
C LEU A 136 11.49 19.32 -7.74
N PRO A 137 11.60 18.93 -6.45
CA PRO A 137 12.80 19.17 -5.68
C PRO A 137 14.05 18.60 -6.37
N GLY A 138 15.08 19.43 -6.51
CA GLY A 138 16.33 19.07 -7.21
C GLY A 138 16.29 19.24 -8.73
N CYS A 139 15.21 19.77 -9.32
CA CYS A 139 15.10 20.06 -10.75
C CYS A 139 14.70 21.53 -11.00
N PRO A 140 15.07 22.14 -12.15
CA PRO A 140 14.43 23.38 -12.60
C PRO A 140 12.95 23.16 -12.93
N HIS A 141 12.16 24.25 -13.03
CA HIS A 141 10.75 24.17 -13.40
C HIS A 141 10.54 23.43 -14.73
N ARG A 142 11.35 23.76 -15.73
CA ARG A 142 11.47 23.02 -16.99
C ARG A 142 12.46 21.86 -16.81
N CYS A 143 11.99 20.81 -16.15
CA CYS A 143 12.83 19.70 -15.70
C CYS A 143 13.18 18.77 -16.87
N PRO A 144 14.46 18.53 -17.20
CA PRO A 144 14.81 17.58 -18.25
C PRO A 144 14.18 16.20 -17.98
N LEU A 145 13.61 15.56 -19.01
CA LEU A 145 12.85 14.32 -18.82
C LEU A 145 13.67 13.23 -18.11
N GLN A 146 14.97 13.11 -18.42
CA GLN A 146 15.84 12.13 -17.77
C GLN A 146 16.06 12.43 -16.28
N ASP A 147 16.21 13.70 -15.91
CA ASP A 147 16.34 14.12 -14.51
C ASP A 147 15.03 13.90 -13.76
N PHE A 148 13.89 14.21 -14.38
CA PHE A 148 12.57 13.92 -13.83
C PHE A 148 12.42 12.42 -13.55
N LEU A 149 12.78 11.56 -14.50
CA LEU A 149 12.71 10.11 -14.33
C LEU A 149 13.65 9.62 -13.22
N HIS A 150 14.86 10.16 -13.13
CA HIS A 150 15.84 9.79 -12.11
C HIS A 150 15.40 10.20 -10.70
N LEU A 151 15.00 11.46 -10.52
CA LEU A 151 14.58 12.03 -9.23
C LEU A 151 13.31 11.38 -8.69
N THR A 152 12.43 10.89 -9.57
CA THR A 152 11.18 10.22 -9.18
C THR A 152 11.29 8.69 -9.05
N GLU A 153 12.43 8.10 -9.39
CA GLU A 153 12.63 6.63 -9.32
C GLU A 153 12.46 6.07 -7.89
N PRO A 154 12.99 6.70 -6.81
CA PRO A 154 12.89 6.15 -5.46
C PRO A 154 11.44 5.96 -4.97
N VAL A 155 10.51 6.77 -5.47
CA VAL A 155 9.10 6.79 -5.03
C VAL A 155 8.17 5.98 -5.95
N VAL A 156 8.71 5.30 -6.96
CA VAL A 156 7.93 4.48 -7.91
C VAL A 156 8.12 2.99 -7.62
N PRO A 157 7.04 2.20 -7.47
CA PRO A 157 7.16 0.77 -7.21
C PRO A 157 7.75 0.04 -8.42
N LYS A 158 8.56 -0.99 -8.16
CA LYS A 158 9.08 -1.92 -9.17
C LYS A 158 8.12 -3.09 -9.36
N ASP A 159 7.70 -3.67 -8.24
CA ASP A 159 6.66 -4.70 -8.19
C ASP A 159 5.74 -4.37 -7.01
N TRP A 160 4.65 -3.69 -7.31
CA TRP A 160 3.74 -3.18 -6.28
C TRP A 160 3.12 -4.32 -5.45
N GLN A 161 2.79 -5.45 -6.08
CA GLN A 161 2.20 -6.60 -5.41
C GLN A 161 3.17 -7.25 -4.44
N GLN A 162 4.45 -7.35 -4.82
CA GLN A 162 5.50 -7.86 -3.95
C GLN A 162 5.80 -6.88 -2.82
N GLU A 163 5.90 -5.58 -3.12
CA GLU A 163 6.19 -4.54 -2.13
C GLU A 163 5.05 -4.35 -1.11
N CYS A 164 3.81 -4.70 -1.47
CA CYS A 164 2.67 -4.71 -0.53
C CYS A 164 2.62 -5.91 0.42
N GLN A 165 3.46 -6.94 0.25
CA GLN A 165 3.43 -8.10 1.13
C GLN A 165 3.97 -7.75 2.52
N LEU A 166 3.25 -8.17 3.56
CA LEU A 166 3.77 -8.13 4.92
C LEU A 166 4.83 -9.24 5.07
N ALA A 167 5.91 -8.95 5.78
CA ALA A 167 6.86 -9.99 6.15
C ALA A 167 6.12 -11.09 6.93
N SER A 168 6.12 -12.32 6.41
CA SER A 168 5.69 -13.50 7.16
C SER A 168 6.63 -13.63 8.36
N GLY A 169 6.11 -13.39 9.57
CA GLY A 169 6.93 -13.41 10.77
C GLY A 169 7.50 -14.81 11.04
N PRO A 170 8.68 -14.91 11.68
CA PRO A 170 9.25 -16.21 12.09
C PRO A 170 8.31 -17.02 13.00
N ALA A 171 7.38 -16.35 13.69
CA ALA A 171 6.35 -16.98 14.52
C ALA A 171 5.49 -17.99 13.75
N ASP A 172 5.15 -17.72 12.48
CA ASP A 172 4.31 -18.63 11.70
C ASP A 172 5.08 -19.92 11.36
N THR A 173 6.38 -19.80 11.09
CA THR A 173 7.22 -20.95 10.76
C THR A 173 7.52 -21.80 11.99
N GLU A 174 7.82 -21.19 13.14
CA GLU A 174 8.06 -21.91 14.39
C GLU A 174 6.80 -22.66 14.87
N VAL A 175 5.61 -22.03 14.77
CA VAL A 175 4.34 -22.66 15.15
C VAL A 175 4.02 -23.84 14.21
N ILE A 176 4.21 -23.67 12.90
CA ILE A 176 3.99 -24.75 11.92
C ILE A 176 4.94 -25.94 12.20
N VAL A 177 6.22 -25.67 12.44
CA VAL A 177 7.21 -26.71 12.75
C VAL A 177 6.87 -27.40 14.08
N ALA A 178 6.51 -26.65 15.12
CA ALA A 178 6.12 -27.23 16.40
C ALA A 178 4.89 -28.13 16.27
N LEU A 179 3.85 -27.69 15.56
CA LEU A 179 2.64 -28.49 15.32
C LEU A 179 2.94 -29.76 14.52
N ALA A 180 3.79 -29.68 13.50
CA ALA A 180 4.19 -30.83 12.70
C ALA A 180 4.98 -31.88 13.51
N VAL A 181 5.90 -31.42 14.37
CA VAL A 181 6.69 -32.30 15.25
C VAL A 181 5.79 -32.94 16.31
N CYS A 182 4.97 -32.16 17.01
CA CYS A 182 4.03 -32.68 18.01
C CYS A 182 3.03 -33.68 17.40
N GLY A 183 2.48 -33.38 16.22
CA GLY A 183 1.59 -34.27 15.50
C GLY A 183 2.27 -35.59 15.10
N SER A 184 3.52 -35.52 14.63
CA SER A 184 4.29 -36.71 14.24
C SER A 184 4.61 -37.60 15.44
N ILE A 185 4.98 -37.02 16.58
CA ILE A 185 5.23 -37.76 17.83
C ILE A 185 3.95 -38.44 18.30
N LEU A 186 2.83 -37.72 18.33
CA LEU A 186 1.54 -38.26 18.75
C LEU A 186 1.12 -39.44 17.85
N PHE A 187 1.29 -39.30 16.53
CA PHE A 187 1.01 -40.35 15.58
C PHE A 187 1.84 -41.61 15.84
N LEU A 188 3.16 -41.46 16.02
CA LEU A 188 4.05 -42.58 16.33
C LEU A 188 3.70 -43.28 17.64
N LEU A 189 3.32 -42.51 18.67
CA LEU A 189 2.86 -43.06 19.95
C LEU A 189 1.56 -43.86 19.79
N ILE A 190 0.60 -43.35 19.01
CA ILE A 190 -0.64 -44.08 18.72
C ILE A 190 -0.33 -45.38 17.98
N VAL A 191 0.52 -45.35 16.94
CA VAL A 191 0.92 -46.57 16.22
C VAL A 191 1.57 -47.58 17.17
N LEU A 192 2.47 -47.14 18.04
CA LEU A 192 3.15 -48.02 19.00
C LEU A 192 2.18 -48.62 20.04
N LEU A 193 1.23 -47.83 20.54
CA LEU A 193 0.19 -48.33 21.44
C LEU A 193 -0.71 -49.35 20.75
N LEU A 194 -1.09 -49.11 19.49
CA LEU A 194 -1.88 -50.06 18.70
C LEU A 194 -1.10 -51.35 18.46
N THR A 195 0.18 -51.29 18.09
CA THR A 195 0.99 -52.50 17.84
C THR A 195 1.18 -53.32 19.11
N VAL A 196 1.42 -52.67 20.25
CA VAL A 196 1.48 -53.36 21.56
C VAL A 196 0.14 -53.98 21.91
N TRP A 197 -0.96 -53.25 21.72
CA TRP A 197 -2.31 -53.76 22.02
C TRP A 197 -2.68 -54.96 21.17
N PHE A 198 -2.45 -54.90 19.84
CA PHE A 198 -2.63 -56.04 18.95
C PHE A 198 -1.70 -57.20 19.31
N GLY A 199 -0.47 -56.94 19.73
CA GLY A 199 0.48 -57.95 20.20
C GLY A 199 0.02 -58.67 21.48
N ILE A 200 -0.56 -57.95 22.44
CA ILE A 200 -1.14 -58.53 23.66
C ILE A 200 -2.38 -59.36 23.33
N GLN A 201 -3.25 -58.88 22.44
CA GLN A 201 -4.43 -59.65 22.00
C GLN A 201 -4.05 -60.91 21.20
N ALA A 202 -2.90 -60.91 20.53
CA ALA A 202 -2.39 -62.06 19.78
C ALA A 202 -1.66 -63.10 20.63
N GLN A 203 -1.45 -62.88 21.94
CA GLN A 203 -0.89 -63.93 22.81
C GLN A 203 -1.90 -65.06 23.02
N PRO A 204 -1.60 -66.31 22.60
CA PRO A 204 -2.48 -67.44 22.88
C PRO A 204 -2.46 -67.75 24.39
N PRO A 205 -3.58 -68.24 24.98
CA PRO A 205 -3.63 -68.59 26.40
C PRO A 205 -2.57 -69.67 26.71
N GLY A 206 -1.55 -69.30 27.49
CA GLY A 206 -0.42 -70.17 27.81
C GLY A 206 -0.83 -71.39 28.63
N TYR A 207 -0.25 -72.54 28.27
CA TYR A 207 -0.43 -73.85 28.92
C TYR A 207 -0.12 -73.78 30.43
N ARG A 208 -1.11 -74.08 31.28
CA ARG A 208 -0.89 -74.40 32.70
C ARG A 208 -0.33 -75.80 32.82
N HIS A 209 0.88 -75.92 33.38
CA HIS A 209 1.44 -77.21 33.79
C HIS A 209 0.66 -77.76 35.00
N VAL A 210 0.16 -78.99 34.88
CA VAL A 210 -0.20 -79.86 36.00
C VAL A 210 1.08 -80.56 36.47
N ALA A 211 1.28 -80.63 37.79
CA ALA A 211 2.17 -81.61 38.41
C ALA A 211 1.47 -82.18 39.65
N ASP A 212 1.02 -83.43 39.52
CA ASP A 212 0.91 -84.43 40.60
C ASP A 212 2.33 -84.65 41.20
N GLY A 213 2.59 -85.04 42.44
CA GLY A 213 1.82 -85.56 43.57
C GLY A 213 2.83 -86.08 44.63
N GLU A 214 2.34 -86.91 45.56
CA GLU A 214 3.02 -87.69 46.63
C GLU A 214 3.19 -86.97 47.98
N ASP A 215 2.45 -87.25 49.05
CA ASP A 215 2.00 -88.48 49.75
C ASP A 215 2.75 -88.63 51.07
N HIS A 216 2.06 -88.45 52.20
CA HIS A 216 2.37 -89.15 53.45
C HIS A 216 1.05 -89.41 54.21
N ALA A 217 0.63 -90.67 54.17
CA ALA A 217 -0.20 -91.29 55.19
C ALA A 217 0.69 -91.78 56.35
#